data_AF-A0A1H8IMC9-F1
#
_entry.id   AF-A0A1H8IMC9-F1
#
_cell.length_a   1.000
_cell.length_b   1.000
_cell.length_c   1.000
_cell.angle_alpha   90.00
_cell.angle_beta   90.00
_cell.angle_gamma   90.00
#
_symmetry.space_group_name_H-M   'P 1'
#
loop_
_entity.id
_entity.type
_entity.pdbx_description
1 polymer ?
#
loop_
_entity_poly.entity_id
_entity_poly.type
_entity_poly.pdbx_seq_one_letter_code
_entity_poly.pdbx_strand_id
1 'polypeptide(L)'
;MKRKVEQHNDKQLLRRLRTGDPNALNDAYRQYRVWLLVVATTYLTDEAEAKTLVEDFFIECWDKNLFKDVRVPLRTFLFKTLTERCKKQGIQINMYP
;
A
#
# COMPACT_ATOMS: atom_id res chain seq x y z
N MET A 1 21.38 -11.18 -5.27
CA MET A 1 20.43 -12.32 -5.37
C MET A 1 19.06 -12.10 -4.68
N LYS A 2 18.65 -10.87 -4.29
CA LYS A 2 17.41 -10.65 -3.50
C LYS A 2 16.08 -10.71 -4.28
N ARG A 3 16.09 -10.61 -5.62
CA ARG A 3 14.86 -10.45 -6.43
C ARG A 3 13.94 -11.68 -6.50
N LYS A 4 14.46 -12.91 -6.37
CA LYS A 4 13.66 -14.13 -6.57
C LYS A 4 12.78 -14.51 -5.37
N VAL A 5 13.27 -14.29 -4.15
CA VAL A 5 12.56 -14.67 -2.91
C VAL A 5 11.38 -13.72 -2.64
N GLU A 6 11.57 -12.41 -2.85
CA GLU A 6 10.50 -11.41 -2.71
C GLU A 6 9.34 -11.67 -3.67
N GLN A 7 9.63 -12.01 -4.94
CA GLN A 7 8.58 -12.27 -5.94
C GLN A 7 7.72 -13.50 -5.63
N HIS A 8 8.30 -14.55 -5.04
CA HIS A 8 7.54 -15.74 -4.65
C HIS A 8 6.61 -15.43 -3.47
N ASN A 9 7.09 -14.64 -2.51
CA ASN A 9 6.31 -14.20 -1.37
C ASN A 9 5.14 -13.29 -1.80
N ASP A 10 5.37 -12.33 -2.70
CA ASP A 10 4.35 -11.41 -3.20
C ASP A 10 3.17 -12.14 -3.87
N LYS A 11 3.45 -13.16 -4.68
CA LYS A 11 2.42 -13.95 -5.37
C LYS A 11 1.59 -14.77 -4.38
N GLN A 12 2.24 -15.40 -3.40
CA GLN A 12 1.56 -16.19 -2.38
C GLN A 12 0.69 -15.31 -1.47
N LEU A 13 1.24 -14.17 -1.07
CA LEU A 13 0.55 -13.18 -0.25
C LEU A 13 -0.68 -12.62 -0.98
N LEU A 14 -0.54 -12.25 -2.26
CA LEU A 14 -1.67 -11.82 -3.08
C LEU A 14 -2.75 -12.90 -3.22
N ARG A 15 -2.35 -14.16 -3.38
CA ARG A 15 -3.31 -15.28 -3.44
C ARG A 15 -4.14 -15.39 -2.16
N ARG A 16 -3.50 -15.27 -1.00
CA ARG A 16 -4.19 -15.30 0.31
C ARG A 16 -5.07 -14.06 0.55
N LEU A 17 -4.62 -12.89 0.12
CA LEU A 17 -5.43 -11.66 0.16
C LEU A 17 -6.72 -11.82 -0.67
N ARG A 18 -6.62 -12.43 -1.86
CA ARG A 18 -7.79 -12.68 -2.71
C ARG A 18 -8.81 -13.64 -2.12
N THR A 19 -8.35 -14.60 -1.30
CA THR A 19 -9.25 -15.52 -0.60
C THR A 19 -9.93 -14.90 0.62
N GLY A 20 -9.61 -13.64 0.96
CA GLY A 20 -10.14 -12.99 2.15
C GLY A 20 -9.50 -13.50 3.44
N ASP A 21 -8.22 -13.92 3.41
CA ASP A 21 -7.46 -14.27 4.62
C ASP A 21 -7.02 -12.99 5.37
N PRO A 22 -7.58 -12.69 6.57
CA PRO A 22 -7.21 -11.47 7.30
C PRO A 22 -5.77 -11.50 7.80
N ASN A 23 -5.17 -12.68 8.01
CA ASN A 23 -3.76 -12.78 8.35
C ASN A 23 -2.87 -12.32 7.19
N ALA A 24 -3.30 -12.56 5.95
CA ALA A 24 -2.57 -12.09 4.77
C ALA A 24 -2.57 -10.55 4.67
N LEU A 25 -3.62 -9.88 5.15
CA LEU A 25 -3.63 -8.42 5.25
C LEU A 25 -2.57 -7.92 6.23
N ASN A 26 -2.49 -8.55 7.41
CA ASN A 26 -1.49 -8.20 8.42
C ASN A 26 -0.06 -8.48 7.90
N ASP A 27 0.15 -9.62 7.24
CA ASP A 27 1.42 -9.98 6.62
C ASP A 27 1.83 -8.94 5.56
N ALA A 28 0.89 -8.54 4.69
CA ALA A 28 1.13 -7.52 3.67
C ALA A 28 1.44 -6.15 4.30
N TYR A 29 0.66 -5.73 5.29
CA TYR A 29 0.90 -4.49 6.00
C TYR A 29 2.30 -4.49 6.65
N ARG A 30 2.67 -5.54 7.38
CA ARG A 30 4.00 -5.67 8.01
C ARG A 30 5.13 -5.63 6.98
N GLN A 31 4.96 -6.31 5.84
CA GLN A 31 5.97 -6.38 4.80
C GLN A 31 6.20 -5.04 4.09
N TYR A 32 5.15 -4.29 3.81
CA TYR A 32 5.25 -3.09 2.97
C TYR A 32 5.16 -1.77 3.72
N ARG A 33 4.62 -1.72 4.95
CA ARG A 33 4.36 -0.45 5.67
C ARG A 33 5.57 0.47 5.70
N VAL A 34 6.77 -0.03 6.00
CA VAL A 34 7.97 0.81 6.17
C VAL A 34 8.30 1.50 4.85
N TRP A 35 8.26 0.77 3.75
CA TRP A 35 8.54 1.33 2.43
C TRP A 35 7.43 2.24 1.92
N LEU A 36 6.17 1.92 2.22
CA LEU A 36 5.02 2.73 1.86
C LEU A 36 4.99 4.05 2.66
N LEU A 37 5.39 4.03 3.94
CA LEU A 37 5.59 5.23 4.75
C LEU A 37 6.67 6.12 4.17
N VAL A 38 7.84 5.56 3.82
CA VAL A 38 8.91 6.34 3.16
C VAL A 38 8.42 7.00 1.89
N VAL A 39 7.56 6.33 1.11
CA VAL A 39 6.96 6.94 -0.08
C VAL A 39 5.94 8.01 0.30
N ALA A 40 5.08 7.77 1.30
CA ALA A 40 4.08 8.74 1.71
C ALA A 40 4.70 10.04 2.26
N THR A 41 5.79 9.94 3.04
CA THR A 41 6.51 11.09 3.59
C THR A 41 7.28 11.89 2.54
N THR A 42 7.42 11.42 1.30
CA THR A 42 7.92 12.27 0.20
C THR A 42 6.85 13.20 -0.39
N TYR A 43 5.57 12.94 -0.09
CA TYR A 43 4.44 13.75 -0.55
C TYR A 43 3.76 14.52 0.59
N LEU A 44 3.82 14.01 1.82
CA LEU A 44 3.24 14.62 3.01
C LEU A 44 4.35 15.08 3.95
N THR A 45 4.21 16.28 4.48
CA THR A 45 5.17 16.89 5.40
C THR A 45 5.08 16.31 6.81
N ASP A 46 3.91 15.82 7.22
CA ASP A 46 3.69 15.24 8.55
C ASP A 46 3.79 13.69 8.51
N GLU A 47 4.70 13.14 9.31
CA GLU A 47 4.87 11.68 9.45
C GLU A 47 3.63 11.01 10.07
N ALA A 48 2.94 11.67 10.99
CA ALA A 48 1.71 11.16 11.58
C ALA A 48 0.59 11.05 10.52
N GLU A 49 0.45 12.07 9.69
CA GLU A 49 -0.50 12.05 8.57
C GLU A 49 -0.15 10.96 7.55
N ALA A 50 1.14 10.82 7.20
CA ALA A 50 1.60 9.76 6.31
C ALA A 50 1.30 8.37 6.87
N LYS A 51 1.43 8.20 8.19
CA LYS A 51 1.10 6.94 8.86
C LYS A 51 -0.39 6.62 8.80
N THR A 52 -1.23 7.57 9.16
CA THR A 52 -2.69 7.40 9.06
C THR A 52 -3.12 7.10 7.63
N LEU A 53 -2.54 7.79 6.63
CA LEU A 53 -2.82 7.53 5.22
C LEU A 53 -2.50 6.07 4.82
N VAL A 54 -1.33 5.57 5.21
CA VAL A 54 -0.94 4.18 4.90
C VAL A 54 -1.88 3.19 5.61
N GLU A 55 -2.23 3.42 6.87
CA GLU A 55 -3.18 2.56 7.62
C GLU A 55 -4.55 2.54 6.94
N ASP A 56 -5.13 3.70 6.65
CA ASP A 56 -6.41 3.85 5.96
C ASP A 56 -6.39 3.22 4.57
N PHE A 57 -5.26 3.31 3.86
CA PHE A 57 -5.09 2.69 2.56
C PHE A 57 -5.25 1.17 2.62
N PHE A 58 -4.66 0.49 3.61
CA PHE A 58 -4.82 -0.95 3.76
C PHE A 58 -6.24 -1.33 4.18
N ILE A 59 -6.86 -0.56 5.08
CA ILE A 59 -8.26 -0.76 5.49
C ILE A 59 -9.19 -0.64 4.28
N GLU A 60 -9.03 0.41 3.48
CA GLU A 60 -9.84 0.62 2.28
C GLU A 60 -9.63 -0.48 1.23
N CYS A 61 -8.38 -0.90 1.00
CA CYS A 61 -8.09 -2.00 0.07
C CYS A 61 -8.80 -3.29 0.48
N TRP A 62 -8.88 -3.55 1.78
CA TRP A 62 -9.57 -4.71 2.34
C TRP A 62 -11.09 -4.58 2.22
N ASP A 63 -11.66 -3.49 2.72
CA ASP A 63 -13.10 -3.24 2.75
C ASP A 63 -13.71 -3.25 1.34
N LYS A 64 -13.05 -2.57 0.40
CA LYS A 64 -13.46 -2.53 -1.01
C LYS A 64 -13.02 -3.76 -1.82
N ASN A 65 -12.45 -4.77 -1.17
CA ASN A 65 -11.98 -6.00 -1.81
C ASN A 65 -11.03 -5.78 -3.01
N LEU A 66 -10.25 -4.68 -3.02
CA LEU A 66 -9.46 -4.26 -4.17
C LEU A 66 -8.45 -5.33 -4.62
N PHE A 67 -7.96 -6.15 -3.68
CA PHE A 67 -7.02 -7.23 -3.96
C PHE A 67 -7.56 -8.32 -4.90
N LYS A 68 -8.90 -8.49 -5.01
CA LYS A 68 -9.54 -9.50 -5.87
C LYS A 68 -9.18 -9.32 -7.35
N ASP A 69 -9.10 -8.07 -7.81
CA ASP A 69 -8.92 -7.73 -9.23
C ASP A 69 -7.48 -7.38 -9.61
N VAL A 70 -6.53 -7.42 -8.67
CA VAL A 70 -5.13 -7.02 -8.92
C VAL A 70 -4.45 -8.02 -9.85
N ARG A 71 -4.16 -7.66 -11.11
CA ARG A 71 -3.48 -8.53 -12.09
C ARG A 71 -1.96 -8.36 -12.16
N VAL A 72 -1.41 -7.40 -11.40
CA VAL A 72 0.02 -7.09 -11.33
C VAL A 72 0.62 -7.64 -10.03
N PRO A 73 1.96 -7.67 -9.88
CA PRO A 73 2.57 -8.00 -8.59
C PRO A 73 2.05 -7.10 -7.47
N LEU A 74 1.86 -7.67 -6.28
CA LEU A 74 1.30 -6.96 -5.11
C LEU A 74 2.05 -5.66 -4.81
N ARG A 75 3.38 -5.72 -4.80
CA ARG A 75 4.22 -4.53 -4.66
C ARG A 75 3.91 -3.45 -5.69
N THR A 76 3.79 -3.80 -6.97
CA THR A 76 3.48 -2.84 -8.03
C THR A 76 2.13 -2.16 -7.80
N PHE A 77 1.12 -2.93 -7.40
CA PHE A 77 -0.20 -2.41 -7.04
C PHE A 77 -0.11 -1.42 -5.87
N LEU A 78 0.45 -1.86 -4.73
CA LEU A 78 0.49 -1.06 -3.50
C LEU A 78 1.20 0.28 -3.71
N PHE A 79 2.39 0.27 -4.31
CA PHE A 79 3.16 1.50 -4.52
C PHE A 79 2.50 2.44 -5.51
N LYS A 80 1.92 1.91 -6.60
CA LYS A 80 1.24 2.74 -7.61
C LYS A 80 0.00 3.40 -7.01
N THR A 81 -0.88 2.62 -6.39
CA THR A 81 -2.14 3.12 -5.85
C THR A 81 -1.92 4.08 -4.68
N LEU A 82 -0.95 3.78 -3.79
CA LEU A 82 -0.59 4.69 -2.70
C LEU A 82 -0.04 6.01 -3.26
N THR A 83 0.87 5.95 -4.24
CA THR A 83 1.44 7.18 -4.85
C THR A 83 0.36 8.04 -5.49
N GLU A 84 -0.59 7.42 -6.21
CA GLU A 84 -1.74 8.12 -6.80
C GLU A 84 -2.61 8.79 -5.72
N ARG A 85 -2.79 8.14 -4.56
CA ARG A 85 -3.52 8.70 -3.42
C ARG A 85 -2.76 9.86 -2.77
N CYS A 86 -1.47 9.69 -2.49
CA CYS A 86 -0.62 10.74 -1.92
C CYS A 86 -0.60 11.98 -2.81
N LYS A 87 -0.55 11.81 -4.14
CA LYS A 87 -0.67 12.93 -5.09
C LYS A 87 -2.01 13.66 -4.95
N LYS A 88 -3.12 12.92 -4.85
CA LYS A 88 -4.45 13.53 -4.67
C LYS A 88 -4.56 14.34 -3.37
N GLN A 89 -3.98 13.85 -2.26
CA GLN A 89 -3.99 14.57 -0.98
C GLN A 89 -2.96 15.71 -0.90
N GLY A 90 -1.73 15.49 -1.36
CA GLY A 90 -0.69 16.52 -1.37
C GLY A 90 -0.99 17.71 -2.29
N ILE A 91 -1.77 17.52 -3.36
CA ILE A 91 -2.26 18.64 -4.21
C ILE A 91 -3.19 19.57 -3.42
N GLN A 92 -3.94 19.10 -2.41
CA GLN A 92 -4.79 19.98 -1.61
C GLN A 92 -3.99 20.92 -0.69
N ILE A 93 -2.80 20.52 -0.23
CA ILE A 93 -1.97 21.32 0.69
C ILE A 93 -1.33 22.52 -0.04
N ASN A 94 -1.09 22.42 -1.35
CA ASN A 94 -0.44 23.48 -2.14
C ASN A 94 -1.42 24.48 -2.80
N MET A 95 -2.71 24.45 -2.43
CA MET A 95 -3.76 25.29 -3.01
C MET A 95 -4.34 26.35 -2.05
N TYR A 96 -3.64 26.71 -0.97
CA TYR A 96 -3.91 27.96 -0.24
C TYR A 96 -2.60 28.61 0.21
N PRO A 97 -2.16 29.72 -0.44
CA PRO A 97 -1.07 30.57 0.05
C PRO A 97 -1.45 31.37 1.29
#